data_AF-A0AAU9LIL1-F1
#
_entry.id   AF-A0AAU9LIL1-F1
#
_cell.length_a   1.000
_cell.length_b   1.000
_cell.length_c   1.000
_cell.angle_alpha   90.00
_cell.angle_beta   90.00
_cell.angle_gamma   90.00
#
_symmetry.space_group_name_H-M   'P 1'
#
loop_
_entity.id
_entity.type
_entity.pdbx_description
1 polymer ?
#
loop_
_entity_poly.entity_id
_entity_poly.type
_entity_poly.pdbx_seq_one_letter_code
_entity_poly.pdbx_strand_id
1 'polypeptide(L)'
;MEAWVSNKVLCLNLDASVYVEYAFGLLQDEDMEISERVDSVIAVFSGAADGLVAQDIMDSILNKSQMMQDVKTLLQTEQQQLQEQEELKLAEIKLKDLQIREKQCQEAEEAAKREKQKAADRLKNMSREEIAAREQLLNEYGFTVMSEFDEEGNVVKIKNKEKSSEDVGPMNSNRQRVEEAQHAMRDKMKKEHEKKVKYEKELLAKDKARKDKAKKRTMKREKQRGCG
;
A
#
# COMPACT_ATOMS: atom_id res chain seq x y z
N MET A 1 -14.56 -21.55 17.36
CA MET A 1 -15.44 -22.66 16.92
C MET A 1 -14.79 -24.04 17.08
N GLU A 2 -13.53 -24.23 16.67
CA GLU A 2 -12.80 -25.50 16.81
C GLU A 2 -12.85 -26.12 18.23
N ALA A 3 -12.54 -25.34 19.27
CA ALA A 3 -12.58 -25.83 20.66
C ALA A 3 -13.98 -26.34 21.10
N TRP A 4 -15.06 -25.76 20.56
CA TRP A 4 -16.42 -26.23 20.82
C TRP A 4 -16.67 -27.59 20.17
N VAL A 5 -16.21 -27.79 18.93
CA VAL A 5 -16.27 -29.08 18.25
C VAL A 5 -15.45 -30.14 18.99
N SER A 6 -14.23 -29.80 19.41
CA SER A 6 -13.36 -30.70 20.19
C SER A 6 -14.02 -31.16 21.49
N ASN A 7 -14.72 -30.27 22.20
CA ASN A 7 -15.46 -30.64 23.40
C ASN A 7 -16.55 -31.67 23.09
N LYS A 8 -17.35 -31.45 22.03
CA LYS A 8 -18.41 -32.38 21.61
C LYS A 8 -17.85 -33.75 21.22
N VAL A 9 -16.78 -33.78 20.44
CA VAL A 9 -16.10 -35.01 20.00
C VAL A 9 -15.57 -35.81 21.21
N LEU A 10 -14.96 -35.12 22.18
CA LEU A 10 -14.50 -35.75 23.42
C LEU A 10 -15.66 -36.33 24.26
N CYS A 11 -16.77 -35.61 24.39
CA CYS A 11 -17.94 -36.10 25.12
C CYS A 11 -18.60 -37.33 24.46
N LEU A 12 -18.40 -37.52 23.16
CA LEU A 12 -18.90 -38.67 22.40
C LEU A 12 -17.89 -39.82 22.32
N ASN A 13 -16.75 -39.74 23.02
CA ASN A 13 -15.64 -40.71 22.94
C ASN A 13 -15.15 -40.96 21.50
N LEU A 14 -15.21 -39.94 20.65
CA LEU A 14 -14.75 -39.99 19.26
C LEU A 14 -13.29 -39.53 19.15
N ASP A 15 -12.60 -39.97 18.11
CA ASP A 15 -11.21 -39.57 17.85
C ASP A 15 -11.13 -38.09 17.43
N ALA A 16 -10.53 -37.26 18.30
CA ALA A 16 -10.34 -35.84 18.06
C ALA A 16 -9.58 -35.53 16.77
N SER A 17 -8.62 -36.37 16.39
CA SER A 17 -7.79 -36.12 15.19
C SER A 17 -8.55 -36.25 13.87
N VAL A 18 -9.64 -37.05 13.85
CA VAL A 18 -10.43 -37.32 12.65
C VAL A 18 -11.67 -36.44 12.62
N TYR A 19 -12.40 -36.37 13.74
CA TYR A 19 -13.74 -35.80 13.75
C TYR A 19 -13.77 -34.30 14.00
N VAL A 20 -12.74 -33.71 14.63
CA VAL A 20 -12.71 -32.26 14.87
C VAL A 20 -12.55 -31.51 13.57
N GLU A 21 -11.52 -31.82 12.78
CA GLU A 21 -11.25 -31.12 11.52
C GLU A 21 -12.41 -31.30 10.52
N TYR A 22 -12.96 -32.52 10.44
CA TYR A 22 -14.06 -32.82 9.53
C TYR A 22 -15.35 -32.07 9.91
N ALA A 23 -15.78 -32.14 11.17
CA ALA A 23 -16.99 -31.44 11.61
C ALA A 23 -16.80 -29.92 11.60
N PHE A 24 -15.60 -29.44 11.92
CA PHE A 24 -15.26 -28.03 11.77
C PHE A 24 -15.40 -27.56 10.31
N GLY A 25 -14.88 -28.33 9.35
CA GLY A 25 -15.03 -28.05 7.93
C GLY A 25 -16.49 -27.97 7.48
N LEU A 26 -17.35 -28.88 7.96
CA LEU A 26 -18.79 -28.85 7.67
C LEU A 26 -19.48 -27.59 8.24
N LEU A 27 -19.07 -27.13 9.42
CA LEU A 27 -19.66 -25.93 10.04
C LEU A 27 -19.20 -24.63 9.37
N GLN A 28 -18.01 -24.62 8.78
CA GLN A 28 -17.47 -23.48 8.05
C GLN A 28 -17.98 -23.36 6.61
N ASP A 29 -18.67 -24.36 6.07
CA ASP A 29 -19.14 -24.34 4.68
C ASP A 29 -20.18 -23.24 4.42
N GLU A 30 -19.74 -22.10 3.88
CA GLU A 30 -20.58 -20.92 3.64
C GLU A 30 -21.76 -21.17 2.68
N ASP A 31 -21.69 -22.21 1.84
CA ASP A 31 -22.69 -22.50 0.81
C ASP A 31 -23.96 -23.17 1.38
N MET A 32 -23.88 -23.72 2.60
CA MET A 32 -24.99 -24.42 3.27
C MET A 32 -25.65 -23.56 4.35
N GLU A 33 -26.94 -23.77 4.65
CA GLU A 33 -27.57 -23.11 5.80
C GLU A 33 -27.04 -23.68 7.12
N ILE A 34 -26.94 -22.86 8.18
CA ILE A 34 -26.47 -23.29 9.51
C ILE A 34 -27.25 -24.51 10.01
N SER A 35 -28.57 -24.58 9.77
CA SER A 35 -29.37 -25.76 10.14
C SER A 35 -28.86 -27.02 9.45
N GLU A 36 -28.59 -26.96 8.15
CA GLU A 36 -28.13 -28.11 7.37
C GLU A 36 -26.70 -28.53 7.75
N ARG A 37 -25.83 -27.55 8.05
CA ARG A 37 -24.48 -27.82 8.56
C ARG A 37 -24.54 -28.55 9.90
N VAL A 38 -25.37 -28.08 10.82
CA VAL A 38 -25.58 -28.70 12.13
C VAL A 38 -26.19 -30.09 11.97
N ASP A 39 -27.18 -30.27 11.08
CA ASP A 39 -27.76 -31.59 10.78
C ASP A 39 -26.72 -32.57 10.23
N SER A 40 -25.84 -32.11 9.34
CA SER A 40 -24.77 -32.92 8.77
C SER A 40 -23.78 -33.38 9.86
N VAL A 41 -23.38 -32.46 10.76
CA VAL A 41 -22.51 -32.79 11.89
C VAL A 41 -23.18 -33.76 12.85
N ILE A 42 -24.46 -33.54 13.17
CA ILE A 42 -25.23 -34.45 14.03
C ILE A 42 -25.29 -35.84 13.40
N ALA A 43 -25.58 -35.95 12.11
CA ALA A 43 -25.67 -37.25 11.42
C ALA A 43 -24.33 -38.00 11.43
N VAL A 44 -23.22 -37.28 11.23
CA VAL A 44 -21.86 -37.86 11.28
C VAL A 44 -21.54 -38.33 12.69
N PHE A 45 -21.78 -37.49 13.70
CA PHE A 45 -21.48 -37.81 15.09
C PHE A 45 -22.39 -38.91 15.64
N SER A 46 -23.68 -38.92 15.31
CA SER A 46 -24.60 -39.97 15.74
C SER A 46 -24.22 -41.31 15.12
N GLY A 47 -23.85 -41.33 13.84
CA GLY A 47 -23.41 -42.57 13.17
C GLY A 47 -22.06 -43.09 13.69
N ALA A 48 -21.15 -42.19 14.05
CA ALA A 48 -19.85 -42.57 14.59
C ALA A 48 -19.89 -42.99 16.07
N ALA A 49 -20.77 -42.36 16.86
CA ALA A 49 -20.91 -42.63 18.28
C ALA A 49 -21.93 -43.75 18.60
N ASP A 50 -22.58 -44.32 17.59
CA ASP A 50 -23.53 -45.43 17.75
C ASP A 50 -22.85 -46.62 18.45
N GLY A 51 -23.45 -47.07 19.56
CA GLY A 51 -22.91 -48.12 20.41
C GLY A 51 -21.67 -47.74 21.25
N LEU A 52 -21.08 -46.55 21.08
CA LEU A 52 -19.96 -46.06 21.91
C LEU A 52 -20.43 -45.34 23.17
N VAL A 53 -21.61 -44.71 23.10
CA VAL A 53 -22.17 -43.89 24.16
C VAL A 53 -23.66 -44.21 24.31
N ALA A 54 -24.20 -44.06 25.53
CA ALA A 54 -25.62 -44.25 25.78
C ALA A 54 -26.48 -43.21 25.02
N GLN A 55 -27.68 -43.61 24.59
CA GLN A 55 -28.54 -42.80 23.73
C GLN A 55 -28.96 -41.48 24.40
N ASP A 56 -29.20 -41.49 25.71
CA ASP A 56 -29.55 -40.31 26.50
C ASP A 56 -28.42 -39.26 26.51
N ILE A 57 -27.17 -39.71 26.60
CA ILE A 57 -26.00 -38.85 26.52
C ILE A 57 -25.85 -38.31 25.09
N MET A 58 -26.05 -39.15 24.07
CA MET A 58 -26.00 -38.74 22.67
C MET A 58 -27.04 -37.66 22.35
N ASP A 59 -28.30 -37.87 22.75
CA ASP A 59 -29.41 -36.93 22.55
C ASP A 59 -29.17 -35.60 23.29
N SER A 60 -28.57 -35.67 24.49
CA SER A 60 -28.20 -34.48 25.26
C SER A 60 -27.07 -33.68 24.60
N ILE A 61 -26.06 -34.35 24.03
CA ILE A 61 -24.90 -33.69 23.42
C ILE A 61 -25.24 -33.14 22.03
N LEU A 62 -25.98 -33.92 21.24
CA LEU A 62 -26.37 -33.66 19.85
C LEU A 62 -27.75 -32.98 19.75
N ASN A 63 -28.06 -32.09 20.68
CA ASN A 63 -29.30 -31.32 20.62
C ASN A 63 -29.22 -30.26 19.51
N LYS A 64 -29.98 -30.48 18.43
CA LYS A 64 -30.03 -29.60 17.26
C LYS A 64 -30.29 -28.13 17.61
N SER A 65 -31.31 -27.84 18.44
CA SER A 65 -31.67 -26.46 18.78
C SER A 65 -30.52 -25.74 19.49
N GLN A 66 -29.89 -26.42 20.44
CA GLN A 66 -28.78 -25.86 21.20
C GLN A 66 -27.54 -25.70 20.32
N MET A 67 -27.21 -26.69 19.51
CA MET A 67 -26.07 -26.62 18.58
C MET A 67 -26.23 -25.51 17.55
N MET A 68 -27.42 -25.31 16.98
CA MET A 68 -27.68 -24.19 16.08
C MET A 68 -27.48 -22.83 16.76
N GLN A 69 -27.94 -22.70 18.01
CA GLN A 69 -27.75 -21.47 18.76
C GLN A 69 -26.27 -21.22 19.07
N ASP A 70 -25.55 -22.24 19.55
CA ASP A 70 -24.12 -22.17 19.84
C ASP A 70 -23.33 -21.79 18.59
N VAL A 71 -23.53 -22.50 17.47
CA VAL A 71 -22.84 -22.20 16.20
C VAL A 71 -23.13 -20.79 15.72
N LYS A 72 -24.38 -20.33 15.82
CA LYS A 72 -24.74 -18.94 15.46
C LYS A 72 -23.99 -17.91 16.32
N THR A 73 -23.93 -18.11 17.63
CA THR A 73 -23.21 -17.20 18.53
C THR A 73 -21.70 -17.21 18.27
N LEU A 74 -21.12 -18.37 17.98
CA LEU A 74 -19.71 -18.51 17.65
C LEU A 74 -19.37 -17.81 16.34
N LEU A 75 -20.18 -17.99 15.29
CA LEU A 75 -19.98 -17.29 14.01
C LEU A 75 -20.10 -15.77 14.15
N GLN A 76 -21.07 -15.29 14.93
CA GLN A 76 -21.21 -13.86 15.20
C GLN A 76 -20.00 -13.30 15.95
N THR A 77 -19.50 -14.04 16.94
CA THR A 77 -18.32 -13.63 17.72
C THR A 77 -17.07 -13.61 16.85
N GLU A 78 -16.89 -14.60 15.99
CA GLU A 78 -15.76 -14.67 15.06
C GLU A 78 -15.80 -13.53 14.04
N GLN A 79 -16.98 -13.21 13.51
CA GLN A 79 -17.17 -12.08 12.62
C GLN A 79 -16.86 -10.73 13.30
N GLN A 80 -17.29 -10.54 14.55
CA GLN A 80 -16.96 -9.34 15.33
C GLN A 80 -15.45 -9.22 15.58
N GLN A 81 -14.79 -10.31 15.97
CA GLN A 81 -13.35 -10.33 16.17
C GLN A 81 -12.57 -10.01 14.90
N LEU A 82 -13.01 -10.51 13.75
CA LEU A 82 -12.41 -10.17 12.46
C LEU A 82 -12.56 -8.67 12.15
N GLN A 83 -13.75 -8.11 12.36
CA GLN A 83 -13.99 -6.68 12.16
C GLN A 83 -13.12 -5.82 13.07
N GLU A 84 -13.05 -6.14 14.37
CA GLU A 84 -12.20 -5.42 15.33
C GLU A 84 -10.72 -5.51 14.94
N GLN A 85 -10.25 -6.67 14.50
CA GLN A 85 -8.87 -6.82 14.03
C GLN A 85 -8.58 -6.00 12.77
N GLU A 86 -9.52 -5.91 11.84
CA GLU A 86 -9.39 -5.07 10.65
C GLU A 86 -9.36 -3.58 11.01
N GLU A 87 -10.22 -3.14 11.92
CA GLU A 87 -10.23 -1.77 12.44
C GLU A 87 -8.92 -1.41 13.14
N LEU A 88 -8.39 -2.30 13.98
CA LEU A 88 -7.10 -2.12 14.64
C LEU A 88 -5.95 -2.02 13.63
N LYS A 89 -5.92 -2.88 12.61
CA LYS A 89 -4.91 -2.80 11.54
C LYS A 89 -4.99 -1.47 10.79
N LEU A 90 -6.19 -0.99 10.49
CA LEU A 90 -6.37 0.31 9.84
C LEU A 90 -5.93 1.47 10.74
N ALA A 91 -6.21 1.40 12.05
CA ALA A 91 -5.77 2.39 13.01
C ALA A 91 -4.24 2.41 13.14
N GLU A 92 -3.58 1.25 13.17
CA GLU A 92 -2.12 1.15 13.20
C GLU A 92 -1.47 1.76 11.96
N ILE A 93 -2.03 1.51 10.77
CA ILE A 93 -1.51 2.09 9.52
C ILE A 93 -1.62 3.62 9.57
N LYS A 94 -2.79 4.15 9.96
CA LYS A 94 -2.99 5.60 10.09
C LYS A 94 -2.02 6.23 11.10
N LEU A 95 -1.78 5.56 12.22
CA LEU A 95 -0.86 6.05 13.25
C LEU A 95 0.59 6.08 12.73
N LYS A 96 1.03 5.04 12.01
CA LYS A 96 2.36 5.01 11.38
C LYS A 96 2.51 6.12 10.33
N ASP A 97 1.48 6.36 9.52
CA ASP A 97 1.50 7.43 8.51
C ASP A 97 1.61 8.83 9.16
N LEU A 98 0.88 9.06 10.26
CA LEU A 98 0.99 10.31 11.02
C LEU A 98 2.39 10.50 11.61
N GLN A 99 2.97 9.44 12.20
CA GLN A 99 4.33 9.50 12.74
C GLN A 99 5.38 9.81 11.67
N ILE A 100 5.23 9.25 10.46
CA ILE A 100 6.15 9.53 9.33
C ILE A 100 6.03 11.00 8.92
N ARG A 101 4.81 11.53 8.78
CA ARG A 101 4.59 12.94 8.42
C ARG A 101 5.14 13.89 9.48
N GLU A 102 4.95 13.57 10.75
CA GLU A 102 5.46 14.38 11.85
C GLU A 102 7.00 14.41 11.83
N LYS A 103 7.65 13.26 11.66
CA LYS A 103 9.12 13.19 11.50
C LYS A 103 9.62 14.00 10.31
N GLN A 104 8.97 13.89 9.15
CA GLN A 104 9.33 14.69 7.98
C GLN A 104 9.19 16.19 8.21
N CYS A 105 8.14 16.60 8.93
CA CYS A 105 7.92 18.00 9.27
C CYS A 105 9.01 18.52 10.23
N GLN A 106 9.34 17.74 11.26
CA GLN A 106 10.40 18.06 12.21
C GLN A 106 11.78 18.15 11.52
N GLU A 107 12.11 17.17 10.65
CA GLU A 107 13.36 17.18 9.88
C GLU A 107 13.46 18.40 8.95
N ALA A 108 12.35 18.78 8.30
CA ALA A 108 12.30 19.97 7.46
C ALA A 108 12.47 21.26 8.28
N GLU A 109 11.85 21.36 9.46
CA GLU A 109 11.99 22.51 10.34
C GLU A 109 13.44 22.64 10.87
N GLU A 110 14.05 21.53 11.28
CA GLU A 110 15.46 21.50 11.69
C GLU A 110 16.40 21.90 10.56
N ALA A 111 16.16 21.38 9.34
CA ALA A 111 16.95 21.74 8.17
C ALA A 111 16.85 23.25 7.86
N ALA A 112 15.64 23.82 7.92
CA ALA A 112 15.41 25.24 7.73
C ALA A 112 16.10 26.09 8.82
N LYS A 113 16.08 25.65 10.09
CA LYS A 113 16.81 26.32 11.19
C LYS A 113 18.32 26.30 10.95
N ARG A 114 18.88 25.15 10.57
CA ARG A 114 20.32 25.02 10.24
C ARG A 114 20.72 25.88 9.06
N GLU A 115 19.89 25.96 8.02
CA GLU A 115 20.16 26.81 6.86
C GLU A 115 20.14 28.29 7.23
N LYS A 116 19.14 28.74 8.01
CA LYS A 116 19.07 30.11 8.52
C LYS A 116 20.28 30.47 9.37
N GLN A 117 20.72 29.58 10.26
CA GLN A 117 21.94 29.78 11.05
C GLN A 117 23.18 29.89 10.16
N LYS A 118 23.38 28.96 9.20
CA LYS A 118 24.50 29.03 8.25
C LYS A 118 24.49 30.32 7.43
N ALA A 119 23.32 30.80 7.01
CA ALA A 119 23.20 32.06 6.29
C ALA A 119 23.56 33.27 7.17
N ALA A 120 23.11 33.27 8.43
CA ALA A 120 23.45 34.31 9.40
C ALA A 120 24.96 34.31 9.73
N ASP A 121 25.57 33.14 9.91
CA ASP A 121 27.00 33.02 10.19
C ASP A 121 27.85 33.46 9.00
N ARG A 122 27.44 33.11 7.77
CA ARG A 122 28.07 33.64 6.56
C ARG A 122 28.03 35.16 6.52
N LEU A 123 26.88 35.77 6.85
CA LEU A 123 26.76 37.23 6.84
C LEU A 123 27.63 37.88 7.93
N LYS A 124 27.72 37.29 9.12
CA LYS A 124 28.56 37.79 10.22
C LYS A 124 30.06 37.73 9.91
N ASN A 125 30.49 36.75 9.13
CA ASN A 125 31.90 36.54 8.79
C ASN A 125 32.36 37.32 7.55
N MET A 126 31.45 38.05 6.88
CA MET A 126 31.80 38.90 5.74
C MET A 126 32.37 40.24 6.23
N SER A 127 33.43 40.71 5.57
CA SER A 127 33.98 42.04 5.82
C SER A 127 33.08 43.14 5.26
N ARG A 128 33.24 44.37 5.77
CA ARG A 128 32.41 45.52 5.38
C ARG A 128 32.52 45.85 3.87
N GLU A 129 33.69 45.62 3.27
CA GLU A 129 33.92 45.81 1.83
C GLU A 129 33.21 44.74 0.99
N GLU A 130 33.23 43.49 1.43
CA GLU A 130 32.53 42.39 0.75
C GLU A 130 31.00 42.51 0.84
N ILE A 131 30.48 43.04 1.96
CA ILE A 131 29.05 43.35 2.10
C ILE A 131 28.65 44.45 1.11
N ALA A 132 29.44 45.54 1.02
CA ALA A 132 29.19 46.64 0.09
C ALA A 132 29.26 46.18 -1.37
N ALA A 133 30.25 45.36 -1.75
CA ALA A 133 30.36 44.79 -3.10
C ALA A 133 29.17 43.87 -3.42
N ARG A 134 28.69 43.08 -2.45
CA ARG A 134 27.50 42.25 -2.62
C ARG A 134 26.23 43.08 -2.80
N GLU A 135 26.04 44.14 -2.01
CA GLU A 135 24.90 45.06 -2.16
C GLU A 135 24.96 45.80 -3.50
N GLN A 136 26.15 46.20 -3.94
CA GLN A 136 26.33 46.81 -5.25
C GLN A 136 25.93 45.84 -6.37
N LEU A 137 26.37 44.57 -6.31
CA LEU A 137 25.95 43.54 -7.27
C LEU A 137 24.45 43.22 -7.20
N LEU A 138 23.85 43.22 -6.00
CA LEU A 138 22.40 43.08 -5.82
C LEU A 138 21.62 44.29 -6.36
N ASN A 139 22.18 45.49 -6.31
CA ASN A 139 21.54 46.66 -6.90
C ASN A 139 21.71 46.70 -8.43
N GLU A 140 22.86 46.27 -8.93
CA GLU A 140 23.16 46.21 -10.37
C GLU A 140 22.41 45.07 -11.09
N TYR A 141 22.25 43.92 -10.42
CA TYR A 141 21.69 42.70 -11.03
C TYR A 141 20.52 42.07 -10.27
N GLY A 142 20.33 42.41 -8.99
CA GLY A 142 19.33 41.80 -8.12
C GLY A 142 17.92 42.32 -8.31
N PHE A 143 17.67 43.18 -9.30
CA PHE A 143 16.33 43.59 -9.69
C PHE A 143 16.21 43.85 -11.21
N THR A 144 16.44 42.81 -12.00
CA THR A 144 16.11 42.79 -13.45
C THR A 144 15.09 41.70 -13.78
N VAL A 145 14.12 41.49 -12.90
CA VAL A 145 12.88 40.75 -13.21
C VAL A 145 11.68 41.66 -12.98
N MET A 146 11.74 42.87 -13.55
CA MET A 146 10.52 43.54 -14.00
C MET A 146 10.17 42.91 -15.34
N SER A 147 9.68 41.67 -15.31
CA SER A 147 8.96 41.11 -16.44
C SER A 147 7.65 41.87 -16.52
N GLU A 148 7.55 42.83 -17.44
CA GLU A 148 6.25 43.37 -17.85
C GLU A 148 5.46 42.20 -18.43
N PHE A 149 4.39 41.82 -17.74
CA PHE A 149 3.43 40.83 -18.21
C PHE A 149 2.43 41.54 -19.15
N ASP A 150 2.09 40.91 -20.27
CA ASP A 150 0.99 41.39 -21.11
C ASP A 150 -0.38 41.13 -20.45
N GLU A 151 -1.45 41.65 -21.03
CA GLU A 151 -2.83 41.52 -20.51
C GLU A 151 -3.34 40.06 -20.48
N GLU A 152 -2.63 39.11 -21.12
CA GLU A 152 -2.86 37.67 -21.03
C GLU A 152 -1.93 36.93 -20.04
N GLY A 153 -1.05 37.63 -19.33
CA GLY A 153 -0.19 37.07 -18.30
C GLY A 153 1.05 36.33 -18.82
N ASN A 154 1.49 36.59 -20.05
CA ASN A 154 2.71 36.01 -20.62
C ASN A 154 3.93 36.91 -20.37
N VAL A 155 5.10 36.28 -20.13
CA VAL A 155 6.38 36.98 -19.90
C VAL A 155 6.95 37.51 -21.22
N VAL A 156 6.93 38.84 -21.40
CA VAL A 156 7.56 39.49 -22.56
C VAL A 156 9.06 39.60 -22.32
N LYS A 157 9.87 38.99 -23.21
CA LYS A 157 11.34 39.12 -23.16
C LYS A 157 11.73 40.51 -23.65
N ILE A 158 12.18 41.37 -22.74
CA ILE A 158 12.84 42.62 -23.10
C ILE A 158 14.14 42.27 -23.85
N LYS A 159 14.19 42.58 -25.15
CA LYS A 159 15.43 42.47 -25.94
C LYS A 159 16.40 43.51 -25.42
N ASN A 160 17.45 43.08 -24.74
CA ASN A 160 18.58 43.94 -24.41
C ASN A 160 19.14 44.55 -25.69
N LYS A 161 19.16 45.89 -25.72
CA LYS A 161 19.82 46.72 -26.72
C LYS A 161 21.29 46.30 -26.84
N GLU A 162 21.74 46.17 -28.08
CA GLU A 162 23.13 45.93 -28.47
C GLU A 162 24.11 46.81 -27.66
N LYS A 163 25.07 46.16 -27.01
CA LYS A 163 26.40 46.71 -26.80
C LYS A 163 27.41 45.73 -27.35
N SER A 164 27.94 46.07 -28.51
CA SER A 164 29.19 45.56 -29.05
C SER A 164 30.34 46.00 -28.15
N SER A 165 31.06 45.06 -27.55
CA SER A 165 32.45 45.28 -27.15
C SER A 165 33.19 43.94 -27.14
N GLU A 166 34.04 43.81 -28.15
CA GLU A 166 35.27 43.02 -28.26
C GLU A 166 35.54 41.90 -27.24
N ASP A 167 35.68 40.73 -27.84
CA ASP A 167 36.22 39.48 -27.31
C ASP A 167 37.74 39.59 -27.08
N VAL A 168 38.21 39.65 -25.82
CA VAL A 168 39.43 38.97 -25.35
C VAL A 168 39.33 38.75 -23.82
N GLY A 169 38.79 37.61 -23.40
CA GLY A 169 38.84 37.14 -22.01
C GLY A 169 38.45 35.66 -21.92
N PRO A 170 38.98 34.88 -20.95
CA PRO A 170 38.69 33.45 -20.89
C PRO A 170 37.18 33.22 -20.80
N MET A 171 36.61 32.57 -21.82
CA MET A 171 35.18 32.29 -21.93
C MET A 171 34.64 31.76 -20.59
N ASN A 172 33.61 32.41 -20.06
CA ASN A 172 32.96 32.02 -18.82
C ASN A 172 32.30 30.63 -18.96
N SER A 173 33.04 29.59 -18.59
CA SER A 173 32.64 28.18 -18.65
C SER A 173 31.51 27.80 -17.68
N ASN A 174 31.12 28.69 -16.76
CA ASN A 174 30.04 28.40 -15.82
C ASN A 174 28.68 28.37 -16.52
N ARG A 175 28.47 29.21 -17.54
CA ARG A 175 27.22 29.18 -18.32
C ARG A 175 27.05 27.84 -19.06
N GLN A 176 28.12 27.38 -19.71
CA GLN A 176 28.13 26.08 -20.40
C GLN A 176 27.94 24.93 -19.41
N ARG A 177 28.61 24.95 -18.24
CA ARG A 177 28.40 23.93 -17.20
C ARG A 177 26.97 23.87 -16.67
N VAL A 178 26.32 25.03 -16.49
CA VAL A 178 24.92 25.07 -16.03
C VAL A 178 23.98 24.54 -17.12
N GLU A 179 24.20 24.93 -18.38
CA GLU A 179 23.43 24.42 -19.52
C GLU A 179 23.62 22.90 -19.71
N GLU A 180 24.86 22.38 -19.59
CA GLU A 180 25.18 20.95 -19.63
C GLU A 180 24.55 20.19 -18.46
N ALA A 181 24.59 20.73 -17.25
CA ALA A 181 23.97 20.10 -16.07
C ALA A 181 22.44 20.02 -16.21
N GLN A 182 21.81 21.08 -16.74
CA GLN A 182 20.37 21.09 -17.01
C GLN A 182 19.99 20.13 -18.15
N HIS A 183 20.83 20.02 -19.19
CA HIS A 183 20.61 19.06 -20.27
C HIS A 183 20.77 17.61 -19.77
N ALA A 184 21.81 17.34 -18.99
CA ALA A 184 22.06 16.03 -18.39
C ALA A 184 20.93 15.62 -17.43
N MET A 185 20.35 16.55 -16.67
CA MET A 185 19.19 16.27 -15.81
C MET A 185 17.95 15.92 -16.63
N ARG A 186 17.68 16.68 -17.71
CA ARG A 186 16.57 16.39 -18.63
C ARG A 186 16.73 15.03 -19.31
N ASP A 187 17.93 14.67 -19.74
CA ASP A 187 18.19 13.37 -20.37
C ASP A 187 18.07 12.20 -19.38
N LYS A 188 18.47 12.40 -18.12
CA LYS A 188 18.25 11.39 -17.06
C LYS A 188 16.76 11.18 -16.80
N MET A 189 15.98 12.25 -16.67
CA MET A 189 14.53 12.19 -16.48
C MET A 189 13.83 11.48 -17.65
N LYS A 190 14.21 11.79 -18.90
CA LYS A 190 13.69 11.09 -20.09
C LYS A 190 14.04 9.60 -20.09
N LYS A 191 15.30 9.25 -19.82
CA LYS A 191 15.75 7.85 -19.76
C LYS A 191 15.06 7.06 -18.64
N GLU A 192 14.85 7.66 -17.47
CA GLU A 192 14.13 7.02 -16.37
C GLU A 192 12.65 6.82 -16.71
N HIS A 193 12.01 7.81 -17.31
CA HIS A 193 10.63 7.70 -17.79
C HIS A 193 10.49 6.59 -18.84
N GLU A 194 11.37 6.53 -19.84
CA GLU A 194 11.38 5.47 -20.84
C GLU A 194 11.59 4.07 -20.23
N LYS A 195 12.46 3.96 -19.21
CA LYS A 195 12.64 2.69 -18.47
C LYS A 195 11.37 2.28 -17.73
N LYS A 196 10.69 3.22 -17.04
CA LYS A 196 9.41 2.95 -16.35
C LYS A 196 8.34 2.50 -17.34
N VAL A 197 8.17 3.21 -18.45
CA VAL A 197 7.20 2.84 -19.50
C VAL A 197 7.48 1.45 -20.08
N LYS A 198 8.76 1.11 -20.33
CA LYS A 198 9.12 -0.24 -20.81
C LYS A 198 8.81 -1.32 -19.77
N TYR A 199 9.11 -1.06 -18.50
CA TYR A 199 8.83 -1.99 -17.41
C TYR A 199 7.31 -2.23 -17.24
N GLU A 200 6.51 -1.16 -17.22
CA GLU A 200 5.05 -1.26 -17.14
C GLU A 200 4.45 -2.01 -18.34
N LYS A 201 4.97 -1.75 -19.54
CA LYS A 201 4.55 -2.47 -20.76
C LYS A 201 4.88 -3.96 -20.68
N GLU A 202 6.05 -4.33 -20.14
CA GLU A 202 6.43 -5.73 -19.93
C GLU A 202 5.55 -6.41 -18.87
N LEU A 203 5.21 -5.69 -17.79
CA LEU A 203 4.36 -6.20 -16.71
C LEU A 203 2.92 -6.46 -17.20
N LEU A 204 2.36 -5.53 -17.98
CA LEU A 204 1.06 -5.70 -18.64
C LEU A 204 1.06 -6.86 -19.64
N ALA A 205 2.14 -7.05 -20.40
CA ALA A 205 2.26 -8.17 -21.33
C ALA A 205 2.32 -9.52 -20.58
N LYS A 206 3.05 -9.59 -19.45
CA LYS A 206 3.10 -10.78 -18.57
C LYS A 206 1.72 -11.10 -17.97
N ASP A 207 0.97 -10.09 -17.55
CA ASP A 207 -0.38 -10.29 -17.00
C ASP A 207 -1.37 -10.79 -18.08
N LYS A 208 -1.35 -10.20 -19.28
CA LYS A 208 -2.13 -10.70 -20.42
C LYS A 208 -1.80 -12.15 -20.76
N ALA A 209 -0.50 -12.50 -20.81
CA ALA A 209 -0.08 -13.89 -21.06
C ALA A 209 -0.52 -14.87 -19.96
N ARG A 210 -0.57 -14.44 -18.69
CA ARG A 210 -1.11 -15.26 -17.59
C ARG A 210 -2.61 -15.46 -17.74
N LYS A 211 -3.37 -14.40 -18.05
CA LYS A 211 -4.82 -14.46 -18.28
C LYS A 211 -5.16 -15.36 -19.47
N ASP A 212 -4.42 -15.28 -20.56
CA ASP A 212 -4.65 -16.14 -21.73
C ASP A 212 -4.31 -17.61 -21.45
N LYS A 213 -3.25 -17.90 -20.68
CA LYS A 213 -2.94 -19.26 -20.23
C LYS A 213 -4.02 -19.81 -19.28
N ALA A 214 -4.55 -18.98 -18.39
CA ALA A 214 -5.65 -19.36 -17.51
C ALA A 214 -6.92 -19.68 -18.30
N LYS A 215 -7.31 -18.81 -19.24
CA LYS A 215 -8.46 -19.04 -20.14
C LYS A 215 -8.32 -20.32 -20.97
N LYS A 216 -7.13 -20.60 -21.52
CA LYS A 216 -6.87 -21.85 -22.26
C LYS A 216 -6.97 -23.09 -21.35
N ARG A 217 -6.51 -23.00 -20.10
CA ARG A 217 -6.64 -24.09 -19.11
C ARG A 217 -8.08 -24.33 -18.70
N THR A 218 -8.88 -23.28 -18.47
CA THR A 218 -10.28 -23.42 -18.10
C THR A 218 -11.11 -24.01 -19.24
N MET A 219 -10.94 -23.54 -20.48
CA MET A 219 -11.63 -24.11 -21.65
C MET A 219 -11.28 -25.59 -21.90
N LYS A 220 -10.02 -26.00 -21.68
CA LYS A 220 -9.62 -27.40 -21.79
C LYS A 220 -10.30 -28.28 -20.73
N ARG A 221 -10.45 -27.77 -19.50
CA ARG A 221 -11.10 -28.47 -18.38
C ARG A 221 -12.61 -28.60 -18.59
N GLU A 222 -13.25 -27.62 -19.21
CA GLU A 222 -14.68 -27.63 -19.54
C GLU A 222 -15.00 -28.61 -20.68
N LYS A 223 -14.19 -28.60 -21.76
CA LYS A 223 -14.32 -29.58 -22.86
C LYS A 223 -14.15 -31.04 -22.40
N GLN A 224 -13.39 -31.26 -21.32
CA GLN A 224 -13.17 -32.58 -20.74
C GLN A 224 -14.30 -33.02 -19.79
N ARG A 225 -15.11 -32.08 -19.28
CA ARG A 225 -16.28 -32.37 -18.43
C ARG A 225 -17.59 -32.51 -19.23
N GLY A 226 -17.69 -31.89 -20.41
CA GLY A 226 -18.87 -32.00 -21.29
C GLY A 226 -18.85 -33.15 -22.30
N CYS A 227 -17.86 -34.04 -22.23
CA CYS A 227 -17.73 -35.22 -23.09
C CYS A 227 -17.58 -36.52 -22.29
N GLY A 228 -18.28 -36.62 -21.15
CA GLY A 228 -18.48 -37.85 -20.39
C GLY A 228 -19.97 -38.13 -20.27
#